data_AF-A0A6J1UVS4-F1
#
_entry.id   AF-A0A6J1UVS4-F1
#
_cell.length_a   1.000
_cell.length_b   1.000
_cell.length_c   1.000
_cell.angle_alpha   90.00
_cell.angle_beta   90.00
_cell.angle_gamma   90.00
#
_symmetry.space_group_name_H-M   'P 1'
#
loop_
_entity.id
_entity.type
_entity.pdbx_description
1 polymer ?
#
loop_
_entity_poly.entity_id
_entity_poly.type
_entity_poly.pdbx_seq_one_letter_code
_entity_poly.pdbx_strand_id
1 'polypeptide(L)'
;MSGKAGEGAAGEEGAQADQEEEEEEEEVVEVRLGDRRFPPVRKKRLIEQSDYFRALYRSGMREAAAGGAGLAVQQLRGGLSEAGLARVLQFIETARLAQEEPPEAGALAELVEAASFLQVTPLLRLLRSRVRLPNCLELHHLAQVYGLPELREACLDFMAGRLHQLLARPEARLPFLLPDALARQLRQRRHRGRPALLLLGSFPDRPPLLRYEEEKRRWEPLPPAEPPADLLQVRGFGWAVLDNYLFVVGGYRPSSQEIAAAHRYNPWLNEWRQLASMNQKRPESEYLGILPHL
;
A
#
# COMPACT_ATOMS: atom_id res chain seq x y z
N MET A 1 -18.42 59.10 -61.22
CA MET A 1 -19.38 59.75 -60.31
C MET A 1 -20.73 59.05 -60.48
N SER A 2 -21.23 58.51 -59.36
CA SER A 2 -22.61 58.11 -59.05
C SER A 2 -23.41 57.20 -59.99
N GLY A 3 -23.60 55.94 -59.55
CA GLY A 3 -24.83 55.58 -58.82
C GLY A 3 -25.77 54.54 -59.45
N LYS A 4 -26.04 53.48 -58.66
CA LYS A 4 -27.21 52.56 -58.57
C LYS A 4 -26.75 51.10 -58.55
N ALA A 5 -27.37 50.16 -57.84
CA ALA A 5 -28.47 50.09 -56.89
C ALA A 5 -28.26 48.81 -56.06
N GLY A 6 -28.85 48.74 -54.87
CA GLY A 6 -28.80 47.53 -54.04
C GLY A 6 -29.85 46.51 -54.44
N GLU A 7 -29.56 45.24 -54.16
CA GLU A 7 -30.48 44.17 -53.73
C GLU A 7 -29.67 42.88 -53.59
N GLY A 8 -30.02 42.02 -52.61
CA GLY A 8 -29.52 40.65 -52.56
C GLY A 8 -29.21 40.14 -51.15
N ALA A 9 -30.26 39.84 -50.38
CA ALA A 9 -30.19 38.94 -49.24
C ALA A 9 -29.86 37.51 -49.70
N ALA A 10 -29.07 36.77 -48.91
CA ALA A 10 -29.32 35.37 -48.56
C ALA A 10 -28.08 34.75 -47.89
N GLY A 11 -28.32 34.12 -46.74
CA GLY A 11 -27.66 32.87 -46.37
C GLY A 11 -26.35 33.02 -45.60
N GLU A 12 -26.45 32.99 -44.27
CA GLU A 12 -25.63 32.11 -43.42
C GLU A 12 -26.27 32.03 -42.03
N GLU A 13 -27.54 31.57 -42.00
CA GLU A 13 -28.09 30.88 -40.83
C GLU A 13 -27.55 29.45 -40.88
N GLY A 14 -26.69 29.07 -39.92
CA GLY A 14 -26.22 27.70 -39.84
C GLY A 14 -24.94 27.48 -39.06
N ALA A 15 -24.79 28.07 -37.86
CA ALA A 15 -23.70 27.70 -36.95
C ALA A 15 -24.00 28.04 -35.48
N GLN A 16 -25.28 28.02 -35.07
CA GLN A 16 -25.68 28.40 -33.71
C GLN A 16 -26.69 27.43 -33.09
N ALA A 17 -26.56 26.16 -33.44
CA ALA A 17 -27.11 25.03 -32.71
C ALA A 17 -25.93 24.09 -32.40
N ASP A 18 -25.89 23.53 -31.18
CA ASP A 18 -24.87 22.60 -30.66
C ASP A 18 -23.79 23.19 -29.74
N GLN A 19 -24.13 24.20 -28.94
CA GLN A 19 -23.48 24.43 -27.63
C GLN A 19 -24.51 24.78 -26.56
N GLU A 20 -25.61 24.03 -26.52
CA GLU A 20 -26.32 23.80 -25.26
C GLU A 20 -25.73 22.52 -24.66
N GLU A 21 -24.48 22.60 -24.19
CA GLU A 21 -24.04 21.68 -23.14
C GLU A 21 -24.84 22.09 -21.91
N GLU A 22 -25.78 21.23 -21.53
CA GLU A 22 -26.53 21.28 -20.29
C GLU A 22 -25.56 21.62 -19.13
N GLU A 23 -25.58 22.88 -18.68
CA GLU A 23 -25.22 23.21 -17.30
C GLU A 23 -26.28 22.55 -16.41
N GLU A 24 -26.21 21.23 -16.24
CA GLU A 24 -26.85 20.56 -15.10
C GLU A 24 -26.36 21.31 -13.88
N GLU A 25 -27.22 22.11 -13.24
CA GLU A 25 -26.97 22.75 -11.96
C GLU A 25 -26.25 21.72 -11.08
N GLU A 26 -24.96 21.94 -10.76
CA GLU A 26 -24.18 20.97 -10.01
C GLU A 26 -24.88 20.75 -8.65
N GLU A 27 -25.68 19.70 -8.55
CA GLU A 27 -26.50 19.45 -7.37
C GLU A 27 -25.55 19.18 -6.19
N VAL A 28 -25.46 20.15 -5.29
CA VAL A 28 -24.59 20.09 -4.11
C VAL A 28 -25.41 19.66 -2.88
N VAL A 29 -24.77 18.82 -2.06
CA VAL A 29 -25.38 18.23 -0.87
C VAL A 29 -24.62 18.72 0.36
N GLU A 30 -25.34 19.27 1.34
CA GLU A 30 -24.78 19.60 2.66
C GLU A 30 -24.85 18.34 3.54
N VAL A 31 -23.71 17.85 3.98
CA VAL A 31 -23.65 16.72 4.91
C VAL A 31 -23.61 17.24 6.34
N ARG A 32 -24.41 16.65 7.23
CA ARG A 32 -24.47 16.99 8.66
C ARG A 32 -24.21 15.79 9.55
N LEU A 33 -23.48 16.02 10.63
CA LEU A 33 -23.27 15.06 11.71
C LEU A 33 -23.59 15.74 13.05
N GLY A 34 -24.68 15.34 13.69
CA GLY A 34 -25.24 16.11 14.80
C GLY A 34 -25.53 17.55 14.38
N ASP A 35 -24.97 18.51 15.13
CA ASP A 35 -25.08 19.96 14.84
C ASP A 35 -23.98 20.48 13.89
N ARG A 36 -22.98 19.65 13.58
CA ARG A 36 -21.84 20.06 12.74
C ARG A 36 -22.21 19.97 11.27
N ARG A 37 -21.92 21.06 10.54
CA ARG A 37 -22.10 21.18 9.08
C ARG A 37 -20.76 21.02 8.39
N PHE A 38 -20.75 20.23 7.32
CA PHE A 38 -19.57 20.03 6.48
C PHE A 38 -19.71 20.84 5.19
N PRO A 39 -18.59 21.18 4.51
CA PRO A 39 -18.64 21.84 3.22
C PRO A 39 -19.53 21.07 2.23
N PRO A 40 -20.29 21.78 1.35
CA PRO A 40 -21.11 21.13 0.34
C PRO A 40 -20.26 20.25 -0.57
N VAL A 41 -20.74 19.04 -0.86
CA VAL A 41 -20.07 18.09 -1.76
C VAL A 41 -20.96 17.83 -2.96
N ARG A 42 -20.37 17.68 -4.13
CA ARG A 42 -21.12 17.39 -5.36
C ARG A 42 -21.81 16.04 -5.26
N LYS A 43 -23.12 15.99 -5.51
CA LYS A 43 -23.93 14.76 -5.45
C LYS A 43 -23.38 13.67 -6.37
N LYS A 44 -22.94 14.04 -7.57
CA LYS A 44 -22.30 13.13 -8.53
C LYS A 44 -21.07 12.44 -7.95
N ARG A 45 -20.20 13.19 -7.27
CA ARG A 45 -19.00 12.63 -6.59
C ARG A 45 -19.37 11.69 -5.44
N LEU A 46 -20.37 12.05 -4.63
CA LEU A 46 -20.87 11.18 -3.56
C LEU A 46 -21.32 9.82 -4.12
N ILE A 47 -22.11 9.82 -5.19
CA ILE A 47 -22.64 8.59 -5.82
C ILE A 47 -21.53 7.79 -6.53
N GLU A 48 -20.55 8.46 -7.13
CA GLU A 48 -19.41 7.82 -7.80
C GLU A 48 -18.49 7.10 -6.80
N GLN A 49 -18.19 7.76 -5.67
CA GLN A 49 -17.14 7.33 -4.73
C GLN A 49 -17.66 6.52 -3.54
N SER A 50 -18.95 6.62 -3.19
CA SER A 50 -19.55 5.95 -2.03
C SER A 50 -20.74 5.09 -2.44
N ASP A 51 -20.64 3.79 -2.14
CA ASP A 51 -21.73 2.85 -2.39
C ASP A 51 -22.92 3.09 -1.43
N TYR A 52 -22.66 3.63 -0.23
CA TYR A 52 -23.70 4.07 0.71
C TYR A 52 -24.58 5.17 0.10
N PHE A 53 -23.99 6.27 -0.38
CA PHE A 53 -24.76 7.36 -0.99
C PHE A 53 -25.42 6.93 -2.29
N ARG A 54 -24.74 6.11 -3.11
CA ARG A 54 -25.33 5.51 -4.30
C ARG A 54 -26.60 4.71 -3.99
N ALA A 55 -26.57 3.87 -2.95
CA ALA A 55 -27.75 3.12 -2.52
C ALA A 55 -28.83 4.03 -1.95
N LEU A 56 -28.45 5.02 -1.14
CA LEU A 56 -29.36 5.98 -0.53
C LEU A 56 -30.17 6.73 -1.60
N TYR A 57 -29.51 7.32 -2.60
CA TYR A 57 -30.18 8.08 -3.67
C TYR A 57 -30.95 7.19 -4.64
N ARG A 58 -30.51 5.95 -4.90
CA ARG A 58 -31.27 5.00 -5.74
C ARG A 58 -32.53 4.47 -5.06
N SER A 59 -32.54 4.38 -3.74
CA SER A 59 -33.63 3.78 -2.97
C SER A 59 -34.86 4.68 -2.79
N GLY A 60 -34.75 5.99 -3.06
CA GLY A 60 -35.85 6.93 -2.85
C GLY A 60 -36.29 7.06 -1.38
N MET A 61 -35.44 6.68 -0.41
CA MET A 61 -35.76 6.80 1.02
C MET A 61 -35.98 8.26 1.43
N ARG A 62 -36.89 8.49 2.38
CA ARG A 62 -37.32 9.82 2.87
C ARG A 62 -36.18 10.77 3.27
N GLU A 63 -35.01 10.24 3.61
CA GLU A 63 -33.80 11.03 3.93
C GLU A 63 -33.21 11.73 2.69
N ALA A 64 -33.40 11.20 1.47
CA ALA A 64 -32.99 11.84 0.21
C ALA A 64 -34.00 12.89 -0.28
N ALA A 65 -35.24 12.87 0.22
CA ALA A 65 -36.34 13.74 -0.18
C ALA A 65 -36.52 14.98 0.74
N ALA A 66 -35.63 15.18 1.70
CA ALA A 66 -35.74 16.23 2.72
C ALA A 66 -35.27 17.64 2.25
N GLY A 67 -35.08 17.86 0.94
CA GLY A 67 -34.70 19.16 0.38
C GLY A 67 -35.69 19.61 -0.69
N GLY A 68 -36.61 20.51 -0.34
CA GLY A 68 -37.37 21.26 -1.33
C GLY A 68 -36.50 22.39 -1.91
N ALA A 69 -36.39 22.49 -3.23
CA ALA A 69 -35.86 23.61 -4.04
C ALA A 69 -34.55 24.32 -3.57
N GLY A 70 -33.79 23.72 -2.66
CA GLY A 70 -32.54 24.24 -2.09
C GLY A 70 -31.60 23.10 -1.71
N LEU A 71 -30.41 23.44 -1.19
CA LEU A 71 -29.35 22.47 -0.87
C LEU A 71 -29.89 21.23 -0.13
N ALA A 72 -29.72 20.04 -0.71
CA ALA A 72 -30.14 18.81 -0.09
C ALA A 72 -29.30 18.57 1.18
N VAL A 73 -29.94 18.60 2.35
CA VAL A 73 -29.25 18.35 3.63
C VAL A 73 -29.34 16.87 3.98
N GLN A 74 -28.20 16.19 4.02
CA GLN A 74 -28.10 14.80 4.41
C GLN A 74 -27.59 14.67 5.84
N GLN A 75 -28.48 14.30 6.75
CA GLN A 75 -28.12 13.97 8.13
C GLN A 75 -27.54 12.55 8.19
N LEU A 76 -26.32 12.41 8.68
CA LEU A 76 -25.74 11.11 9.04
C LEU A 76 -26.04 10.80 10.51
N ARG A 77 -26.29 9.53 10.81
CA ARG A 77 -26.50 9.06 12.18
C ARG A 77 -25.19 9.15 12.98
N GLY A 78 -25.32 9.38 14.29
CA GLY A 78 -24.17 9.49 15.20
C GLY A 78 -23.31 8.22 15.23
N GLY A 79 -22.05 8.38 15.65
CA GLY A 79 -21.07 7.30 15.76
C GLY A 79 -19.79 7.53 14.95
N LEU A 80 -19.80 8.46 13.99
CA LEU A 80 -18.60 8.85 13.25
C LEU A 80 -17.81 9.95 13.98
N SER A 81 -16.49 9.93 13.87
CA SER A 81 -15.67 11.10 14.18
C SER A 81 -15.88 12.21 13.15
N GLU A 82 -16.02 13.44 13.64
CA GLU A 82 -16.14 14.63 12.80
C GLU A 82 -14.90 14.85 11.92
N ALA A 83 -13.71 14.57 12.46
CA ALA A 83 -12.45 14.71 11.73
C ALA A 83 -12.30 13.62 10.65
N GLY A 84 -12.68 12.38 10.96
CA GLY A 84 -12.73 11.28 9.99
C GLY A 84 -13.68 11.58 8.83
N LEU A 85 -14.89 12.03 9.14
CA LEU A 85 -15.89 12.40 8.14
C LEU A 85 -15.41 13.54 7.24
N ALA A 86 -14.82 14.60 7.80
CA ALA A 86 -14.26 15.71 7.02
C ALA A 86 -13.24 15.22 5.98
N ARG A 87 -12.31 14.34 6.39
CA ARG A 87 -11.27 13.79 5.51
C ARG A 87 -11.86 12.91 4.40
N VAL A 88 -12.88 12.11 4.72
CA VAL A 88 -13.56 11.27 3.72
C VAL A 88 -14.33 12.12 2.71
N LEU A 89 -15.06 13.15 3.15
CA LEU A 89 -15.78 14.06 2.26
C LEU A 89 -14.81 14.85 1.37
N GLN A 90 -13.70 15.33 1.93
CA GLN A 90 -12.62 15.97 1.15
C GLN A 90 -12.06 15.00 0.10
N PHE A 91 -11.85 13.73 0.46
CA PHE A 91 -11.41 12.71 -0.49
C PHE A 91 -12.43 12.49 -1.61
N ILE A 92 -13.74 12.45 -1.29
CA ILE A 92 -14.78 12.27 -2.29
C ILE A 92 -14.78 13.42 -3.30
N GLU A 93 -14.63 14.66 -2.83
CA GLU A 93 -14.62 15.83 -3.71
C GLU A 93 -13.33 15.91 -4.56
N THR A 94 -12.17 15.67 -3.95
CA THR A 94 -10.86 15.91 -4.60
C THR A 94 -10.23 14.66 -5.22
N ALA A 95 -10.74 13.47 -4.91
CA ALA A 95 -10.11 12.17 -5.16
C ALA A 95 -8.67 12.04 -4.63
N ARG A 96 -8.29 12.90 -3.67
CA ARG A 96 -6.94 12.97 -3.10
C ARG A 96 -7.02 12.89 -1.59
N LEU A 97 -6.19 12.01 -1.03
CA LEU A 97 -5.86 12.08 0.39
C LEU A 97 -4.78 13.14 0.56
N ALA A 98 -5.12 14.23 1.25
CA ALA A 98 -4.15 15.22 1.70
C ALA A 98 -2.97 14.50 2.37
N GLN A 99 -1.75 14.76 1.90
CA GLN A 99 -0.53 14.29 2.55
C GLN A 99 0.03 15.42 3.41
N GLU A 100 0.76 15.05 4.46
CA GLU A 100 1.79 15.87 5.14
C GLU A 100 1.41 16.76 6.33
N GLU A 101 0.51 16.31 7.21
CA GLU A 101 0.67 16.67 8.62
C GLU A 101 0.86 15.38 9.43
N PRO A 102 1.71 15.38 10.48
CA PRO A 102 1.81 14.23 11.35
C PRO A 102 0.39 13.90 11.81
N PRO A 103 -0.15 12.72 11.49
CA PRO A 103 -1.51 12.39 11.85
C PRO A 103 -1.61 12.54 13.37
N GLU A 104 -2.52 13.39 13.83
CA GLU A 104 -2.94 13.39 15.22
C GLU A 104 -3.22 11.95 15.66
N ALA A 105 -2.94 11.63 16.93
CA ALA A 105 -3.17 10.29 17.44
C ALA A 105 -4.63 9.86 17.15
N GLY A 106 -4.80 8.77 16.37
CA GLY A 106 -6.12 8.26 15.98
C GLY A 106 -6.66 8.76 14.63
N ALA A 107 -6.01 9.71 13.94
CA ALA A 107 -6.50 10.24 12.66
C ALA A 107 -6.71 9.14 11.59
N LEU A 108 -5.88 8.10 11.61
CA LEU A 108 -6.02 6.95 10.72
C LEU A 108 -7.22 6.07 11.09
N ALA A 109 -7.45 5.84 12.39
CA ALA A 109 -8.61 5.10 12.88
C ALA A 109 -9.91 5.76 12.45
N GLU A 110 -10.03 7.07 12.66
CA GLU A 110 -11.19 7.87 12.25
C GLU A 110 -11.42 7.84 10.73
N LEU A 111 -10.33 7.88 9.94
CA LEU A 111 -10.41 7.82 8.49
C LEU A 111 -10.93 6.45 8.01
N VAL A 112 -10.40 5.35 8.55
CA VAL A 112 -10.81 4.00 8.17
C VAL A 112 -12.24 3.73 8.61
N GLU A 113 -12.62 4.18 9.81
CA GLU A 113 -13.99 4.09 10.33
C GLU A 113 -14.99 4.76 9.38
N ALA A 114 -14.77 6.04 9.07
CA ALA A 114 -15.66 6.80 8.20
C ALA A 114 -15.68 6.23 6.77
N ALA A 115 -14.53 5.82 6.24
CA ALA A 115 -14.44 5.20 4.92
C ALA A 115 -15.18 3.86 4.84
N SER A 116 -15.12 3.06 5.90
CA SER A 116 -15.84 1.79 6.02
C SER A 116 -17.34 2.02 6.15
N PHE A 117 -17.76 2.92 7.03
CA PHE A 117 -19.18 3.25 7.24
C PHE A 117 -19.85 3.79 5.98
N LEU A 118 -19.20 4.75 5.31
CA LEU A 118 -19.70 5.35 4.06
C LEU A 118 -19.38 4.48 2.82
N GLN A 119 -18.75 3.32 2.97
CA GLN A 119 -18.40 2.40 1.89
C GLN A 119 -17.66 3.11 0.74
N VAL A 120 -16.64 3.91 1.08
CA VAL A 120 -15.81 4.63 0.11
C VAL A 120 -14.72 3.70 -0.41
N THR A 121 -15.12 2.76 -1.26
CA THR A 121 -14.25 1.71 -1.78
C THR A 121 -12.96 2.22 -2.44
N PRO A 122 -12.97 3.31 -3.24
CA PRO A 122 -11.74 3.88 -3.82
C PRO A 122 -10.73 4.34 -2.77
N LEU A 123 -11.21 4.90 -1.64
CA LEU A 123 -10.35 5.31 -0.53
C LEU A 123 -9.72 4.09 0.16
N LEU A 124 -10.49 3.04 0.42
CA LEU A 124 -9.97 1.79 1.00
C LEU A 124 -8.91 1.13 0.09
N ARG A 125 -9.12 1.17 -1.23
CA ARG A 125 -8.12 0.72 -2.22
C ARG A 125 -6.86 1.58 -2.20
N LEU A 126 -6.97 2.89 -1.99
CA LEU A 126 -5.83 3.78 -1.85
C LEU A 126 -5.06 3.53 -0.55
N LEU A 127 -5.73 3.24 0.56
CA LEU A 127 -5.07 2.84 1.81
C LEU A 127 -4.30 1.54 1.64
N ARG A 128 -4.85 0.59 0.87
CA ARG A 128 -4.18 -0.67 0.50
C ARG A 128 -2.84 -0.45 -0.21
N SER A 129 -2.74 0.55 -1.10
CA SER A 129 -1.48 0.86 -1.80
C SER A 129 -0.53 1.75 -1.00
N ARG A 130 -1.00 2.35 0.11
CA ARG A 130 -0.23 3.24 0.99
C ARG A 130 0.13 2.60 2.33
N VAL A 131 0.13 1.27 2.42
CA VAL A 131 0.66 0.55 3.59
C VAL A 131 2.16 0.80 3.70
N ARG A 132 2.61 1.22 4.87
CA ARG A 132 4.00 1.57 5.21
C ARG A 132 4.36 1.01 6.58
N LEU A 133 5.66 0.99 6.90
CA LEU A 133 6.12 0.52 8.21
C LEU A 133 5.45 1.24 9.41
N PRO A 134 5.24 2.58 9.40
CA PRO A 134 4.64 3.27 10.53
C PRO A 134 3.18 2.89 10.79
N ASN A 135 2.40 2.63 9.73
CA ASN A 135 0.94 2.45 9.84
C ASN A 135 0.46 1.00 9.67
N CYS A 136 1.33 0.05 9.27
CA CYS A 136 0.91 -1.30 8.92
C CYS A 136 0.24 -2.09 10.06
N LEU A 137 0.68 -1.91 11.31
CA LEU A 137 0.09 -2.57 12.47
C LEU A 137 -1.30 -2.00 12.81
N GLU A 138 -1.40 -0.67 12.82
CA GLU A 138 -2.66 0.03 13.09
C GLU A 138 -3.68 -0.27 11.99
N LEU A 139 -3.29 -0.16 10.72
CA LEU A 139 -4.13 -0.52 9.57
C LEU A 139 -4.58 -1.99 9.63
N HIS A 140 -3.70 -2.91 10.00
CA HIS A 140 -4.07 -4.31 10.18
C HIS A 140 -5.13 -4.49 11.26
N HIS A 141 -4.95 -3.85 12.42
CA HIS A 141 -5.93 -3.89 13.51
C HIS A 141 -7.28 -3.31 13.09
N LEU A 142 -7.28 -2.11 12.49
CA LEU A 142 -8.50 -1.46 11.99
C LEU A 142 -9.20 -2.31 10.91
N ALA A 143 -8.43 -2.92 10.01
CA ALA A 143 -8.98 -3.82 9.00
C ALA A 143 -9.61 -5.08 9.61
N GLN A 144 -9.13 -5.55 10.76
CA GLN A 144 -9.79 -6.64 11.50
C GLN A 144 -11.08 -6.16 12.17
N VAL A 145 -11.04 -5.00 12.85
CA VAL A 145 -12.19 -4.42 13.57
C VAL A 145 -13.34 -4.11 12.62
N TYR A 146 -13.07 -3.48 11.50
CA TYR A 146 -14.07 -3.08 10.51
C TYR A 146 -14.36 -4.14 9.44
N GLY A 147 -13.75 -5.32 9.53
CA GLY A 147 -14.02 -6.42 8.60
C GLY A 147 -13.62 -6.14 7.15
N LEU A 148 -12.42 -5.59 6.93
CA LEU A 148 -11.89 -5.19 5.63
C LEU A 148 -10.85 -6.20 5.12
N PRO A 149 -11.24 -7.31 4.45
CA PRO A 149 -10.34 -8.42 4.18
C PRO A 149 -9.21 -8.06 3.20
N GLU A 150 -9.46 -7.28 2.14
CA GLU A 150 -8.44 -6.94 1.15
C GLU A 150 -7.36 -6.03 1.75
N LEU A 151 -7.74 -5.12 2.64
CA LEU A 151 -6.81 -4.26 3.36
C LEU A 151 -6.00 -5.07 4.37
N ARG A 152 -6.65 -5.98 5.11
CA ARG A 152 -6.00 -6.88 6.07
C ARG A 152 -4.94 -7.75 5.39
N GLU A 153 -5.29 -8.36 4.26
CA GLU A 153 -4.38 -9.19 3.46
C GLU A 153 -3.18 -8.39 2.96
N ALA A 154 -3.40 -7.20 2.41
CA ALA A 154 -2.30 -6.33 1.97
C ALA A 154 -1.37 -5.91 3.12
N CYS A 155 -1.92 -5.64 4.31
CA CYS A 155 -1.10 -5.35 5.49
C CYS A 155 -0.25 -6.56 5.89
N LEU A 156 -0.83 -7.76 5.89
CA LEU A 156 -0.12 -9.00 6.22
C LEU A 156 1.00 -9.29 5.22
N ASP A 157 0.75 -9.11 3.92
CA ASP A 157 1.76 -9.32 2.87
C ASP A 157 2.89 -8.29 2.97
N PHE A 158 2.54 -7.02 3.24
CA PHE A 158 3.53 -5.97 3.47
C PHE A 158 4.42 -6.26 4.69
N MET A 159 3.80 -6.65 5.81
CA MET A 159 4.49 -6.99 7.06
C MET A 159 5.35 -8.25 6.91
N ALA A 160 4.83 -9.30 6.27
CA ALA A 160 5.56 -10.53 6.01
C ALA A 160 6.81 -10.24 5.16
N GLY A 161 6.70 -9.39 4.13
CA GLY A 161 7.85 -8.98 3.32
C GLY A 161 8.94 -8.23 4.08
N ARG A 162 8.60 -7.55 5.21
CA ARG A 162 9.50 -6.68 5.98
C ARG A 162 9.63 -7.09 7.45
N LEU A 163 9.44 -8.37 7.76
CA LEU A 163 9.36 -8.90 9.14
C LEU A 163 10.51 -8.42 10.05
N HIS A 164 11.77 -8.58 9.64
CA HIS A 164 12.89 -8.13 10.49
C HIS A 164 12.96 -6.60 10.66
N GLN A 165 12.47 -5.81 9.70
CA GLN A 165 12.39 -4.36 9.87
C GLN A 165 11.33 -4.00 10.90
N LEU A 166 10.22 -4.74 10.92
CA LEU A 166 9.16 -4.61 11.93
C LEU A 166 9.67 -4.99 13.33
N LEU A 167 10.40 -6.11 13.46
CA LEU A 167 10.94 -6.59 14.73
C LEU A 167 12.09 -5.73 15.30
N ALA A 168 12.83 -5.04 14.43
CA ALA A 168 13.95 -4.18 14.84
C ALA A 168 13.48 -2.84 15.44
N ARG A 169 12.19 -2.50 15.32
CA ARG A 169 11.65 -1.22 15.78
C ARG A 169 11.62 -1.12 17.31
N PRO A 170 12.02 0.02 17.90
CA PRO A 170 11.91 0.23 19.33
C PRO A 170 10.45 0.19 19.82
N GLU A 171 9.49 0.59 19.00
CA GLU A 171 8.06 0.52 19.33
C GLU A 171 7.52 -0.92 19.36
N ALA A 172 8.22 -1.87 18.73
CA ALA A 172 7.91 -3.29 18.86
C ALA A 172 8.41 -3.89 20.19
N ARG A 173 9.08 -3.11 21.06
CA ARG A 173 9.61 -3.55 22.36
C ARG A 173 8.76 -3.15 23.57
N LEU A 174 7.66 -2.40 23.40
CA LEU A 174 6.70 -1.98 24.44
C LEU A 174 5.29 -1.91 23.83
N PRO A 175 4.20 -1.88 24.62
CA PRO A 175 3.21 -2.97 24.81
C PRO A 175 2.57 -3.58 23.54
N PHE A 176 2.87 -3.07 22.35
CA PHE A 176 2.58 -3.67 21.05
C PHE A 176 3.67 -4.66 20.64
N LEU A 177 4.13 -5.51 21.57
CA LEU A 177 4.82 -6.73 21.17
C LEU A 177 3.96 -7.37 20.09
N LEU A 178 4.56 -7.64 18.93
CA LEU A 178 3.85 -8.29 17.83
C LEU A 178 3.15 -9.54 18.40
N PRO A 179 1.81 -9.61 18.43
CA PRO A 179 1.13 -10.69 19.12
C PRO A 179 1.60 -12.03 18.56
N ASP A 180 1.83 -13.03 19.41
CA ASP A 180 2.41 -14.32 18.97
C ASP A 180 1.61 -14.98 17.85
N ALA A 181 0.28 -14.77 17.84
CA ALA A 181 -0.58 -15.20 16.75
C ALA A 181 -0.23 -14.51 15.42
N LEU A 182 -0.07 -13.18 15.44
CA LEU A 182 0.33 -12.40 14.26
C LEU A 182 1.75 -12.76 13.83
N ALA A 183 2.70 -12.89 14.76
CA ALA A 183 4.07 -13.29 14.45
C ALA A 183 4.13 -14.66 13.75
N ARG A 184 3.38 -15.65 14.27
CA ARG A 184 3.25 -16.97 13.62
C ARG A 184 2.61 -16.86 12.24
N GLN A 185 1.55 -16.06 12.09
CA GLN A 185 0.89 -15.85 10.81
C GLN A 185 1.82 -15.23 9.77
N LEU A 186 2.62 -14.22 10.16
CA LEU A 186 3.61 -13.61 9.26
C LEU A 186 4.69 -14.60 8.84
N ARG A 187 5.22 -15.41 9.77
CA ARG A 187 6.18 -16.48 9.46
C ARG A 187 5.58 -17.50 8.50
N GLN A 188 4.38 -18.00 8.79
CA GLN A 188 3.67 -18.94 7.91
C GLN A 188 3.49 -18.38 6.50
N ARG A 189 3.13 -17.09 6.36
CA ARG A 189 3.04 -16.44 5.04
C ARG A 189 4.36 -16.44 4.31
N ARG A 190 5.47 -16.10 4.99
CA ARG A 190 6.81 -16.14 4.39
C ARG A 190 7.22 -17.54 3.93
N HIS A 191 6.63 -18.58 4.51
CA HIS A 191 6.87 -19.99 4.16
C HIS A 191 5.81 -20.58 3.20
N ARG A 192 4.89 -19.78 2.65
CA ARG A 192 3.82 -20.27 1.76
C ARG A 192 4.32 -20.64 0.34
N GLY A 193 5.57 -20.28 0.00
CA GLY A 193 6.22 -20.57 -1.29
C GLY A 193 6.71 -22.01 -1.42
N ARG A 194 7.35 -22.33 -2.55
CA ARG A 194 7.93 -23.66 -2.76
C ARG A 194 9.36 -23.70 -2.20
N PRO A 195 9.77 -24.77 -1.49
CA PRO A 195 11.18 -24.94 -1.17
C PRO A 195 12.02 -24.86 -2.43
N ALA A 196 13.14 -24.15 -2.33
CA ALA A 196 14.05 -23.98 -3.44
C ALA A 196 15.48 -24.04 -2.94
N LEU A 197 16.32 -24.77 -3.68
CA LEU A 197 17.74 -24.84 -3.40
C LEU A 197 18.42 -23.60 -4.01
N LEU A 198 19.14 -22.87 -3.17
CA LEU A 198 20.02 -21.81 -3.62
C LEU A 198 21.47 -22.26 -3.49
N LEU A 199 22.26 -21.90 -4.48
CA LEU A 199 23.70 -22.02 -4.48
C LEU A 199 24.27 -20.61 -4.54
N LEU A 200 24.97 -20.23 -3.47
CA LEU A 200 25.70 -18.98 -3.37
C LEU A 200 27.20 -19.28 -3.37
N GLY A 201 27.96 -18.68 -4.28
CA GLY A 201 29.39 -18.88 -4.36
C GLY A 201 30.06 -18.03 -5.43
N SER A 202 31.39 -18.12 -5.51
CA SER A 202 32.18 -17.48 -6.56
C SER A 202 32.46 -18.51 -7.65
N PHE A 203 31.79 -18.38 -8.80
CA PHE A 203 31.96 -19.27 -9.95
C PHE A 203 32.59 -18.49 -11.12
N PRO A 204 33.59 -19.05 -11.83
CA PRO A 204 34.24 -18.34 -12.94
C PRO A 204 33.30 -18.08 -14.13
N ASP A 205 32.40 -19.02 -14.44
CA ASP A 205 31.54 -18.96 -15.64
C ASP A 205 30.03 -18.89 -15.29
N ARG A 206 29.68 -18.59 -14.04
CA ARG A 206 28.28 -18.58 -13.59
C ARG A 206 28.01 -17.41 -12.66
N PRO A 207 26.77 -16.90 -12.62
CA PRO A 207 26.40 -15.90 -11.65
C PRO A 207 26.53 -16.45 -10.22
N PRO A 208 26.80 -15.57 -9.26
CA PRO A 208 27.15 -15.94 -7.90
C PRO A 208 25.98 -16.54 -7.12
N LEU A 209 24.74 -16.26 -7.54
CA LEU A 209 23.52 -16.73 -6.92
C LEU A 209 22.69 -17.50 -7.95
N LEU A 210 22.56 -18.80 -7.71
CA LEU A 210 21.83 -19.73 -8.57
C LEU A 210 20.68 -20.36 -7.80
N ARG A 211 19.53 -20.54 -8.46
CA ARG A 211 18.41 -21.32 -7.97
C ARG A 211 18.32 -22.62 -8.75
N TYR A 212 18.11 -23.73 -8.06
CA TYR A 212 17.79 -24.99 -8.72
C TYR A 212 16.33 -24.97 -9.17
N GLU A 213 16.10 -25.12 -10.47
CA GLU A 213 14.77 -25.30 -11.02
C GLU A 213 14.50 -26.79 -11.21
N GLU A 214 13.54 -27.32 -10.45
CA GLU A 214 13.22 -28.75 -10.42
C GLU A 214 12.65 -29.25 -11.76
N GLU A 215 11.81 -28.44 -12.42
CA GLU A 215 11.17 -28.80 -13.69
C GLU A 215 12.19 -28.97 -14.83
N LYS A 216 13.16 -28.04 -14.93
CA LYS A 216 14.22 -28.09 -15.94
C LYS A 216 15.48 -28.84 -15.47
N ARG A 217 15.49 -29.29 -14.20
CA ARG A 217 16.62 -29.96 -13.52
C ARG A 217 17.96 -29.25 -13.70
N ARG A 218 17.95 -27.91 -13.71
CA ARG A 218 19.14 -27.09 -13.95
C ARG A 218 19.23 -25.93 -12.98
N TRP A 219 20.45 -25.44 -12.80
CA TRP A 219 20.70 -24.21 -12.07
C TRP A 219 20.42 -23.02 -12.99
N GLU A 220 19.51 -22.16 -12.57
CA GLU A 220 19.23 -20.89 -13.24
C GLU A 220 19.74 -19.72 -12.40
N PRO A 221 20.21 -18.63 -13.01
CA PRO A 221 20.46 -17.39 -12.30
C PRO A 221 19.20 -16.95 -11.54
N LEU A 222 19.37 -16.34 -10.37
CA LEU A 222 18.27 -15.72 -9.62
C LEU A 222 18.27 -14.20 -9.82
N PRO A 223 17.72 -13.67 -10.94
CA PRO A 223 17.56 -12.23 -11.12
C PRO A 223 16.41 -11.68 -10.25
N PRO A 224 16.37 -10.36 -9.95
CA PRO A 224 17.39 -9.33 -10.16
C PRO A 224 18.37 -9.04 -8.99
N ALA A 225 18.41 -9.83 -7.92
CA ALA A 225 19.19 -9.48 -6.72
C ALA A 225 20.61 -10.04 -6.76
N GLU A 226 21.49 -9.38 -7.50
CA GLU A 226 22.92 -9.70 -7.41
C GLU A 226 23.42 -9.46 -5.98
N PRO A 227 24.21 -10.40 -5.41
CA PRO A 227 24.86 -10.18 -4.13
C PRO A 227 25.74 -8.92 -4.19
N PRO A 228 25.81 -8.14 -3.10
CA PRO A 228 26.72 -6.99 -3.01
C PRO A 228 28.13 -7.36 -3.46
N ALA A 229 28.82 -6.44 -4.15
CA ALA A 229 30.19 -6.65 -4.65
C ALA A 229 31.15 -7.14 -3.55
N ASP A 230 30.93 -6.66 -2.33
CA ASP A 230 31.67 -7.05 -1.13
C ASP A 230 31.54 -8.54 -0.77
N LEU A 231 30.45 -9.22 -1.17
CA LEU A 231 30.26 -10.66 -0.98
C LEU A 231 30.87 -11.49 -2.10
N LEU A 232 30.97 -10.95 -3.33
CA LEU A 232 31.39 -11.71 -4.52
C LEU A 232 32.83 -12.22 -4.42
N GLN A 233 33.67 -11.54 -3.65
CA GLN A 233 35.08 -11.88 -3.47
C GLN A 233 35.34 -12.66 -2.18
N VAL A 234 34.31 -12.95 -1.38
CA VAL A 234 34.46 -13.55 -0.06
C VAL A 234 34.37 -15.06 -0.17
N ARG A 235 35.31 -15.75 0.48
CA ARG A 235 35.35 -17.21 0.62
C ARG A 235 35.19 -17.60 2.09
N GLY A 236 34.77 -18.84 2.34
CA GLY A 236 34.62 -19.38 3.70
C GLY A 236 33.55 -18.67 4.55
N PHE A 237 32.61 -17.93 3.93
CA PHE A 237 31.54 -17.27 4.66
C PHE A 237 30.60 -18.31 5.30
N GLY A 238 30.17 -18.02 6.52
CA GLY A 238 29.08 -18.74 7.16
C GLY A 238 27.74 -18.29 6.61
N TRP A 239 26.76 -19.19 6.64
CA TRP A 239 25.42 -18.86 6.18
C TRP A 239 24.37 -19.59 7.00
N ALA A 240 23.18 -19.00 7.08
CA ALA A 240 22.06 -19.56 7.84
C ALA A 240 20.74 -19.05 7.29
N VAL A 241 19.66 -19.78 7.57
CA VAL A 241 18.31 -19.40 7.20
C VAL A 241 17.48 -19.18 8.44
N LEU A 242 16.85 -18.02 8.54
CA LEU A 242 15.94 -17.69 9.63
C LEU A 242 14.76 -16.89 9.09
N ASP A 243 13.53 -17.25 9.48
CA ASP A 243 12.28 -16.63 9.03
C ASP A 243 12.22 -16.47 7.49
N ASN A 244 12.78 -17.44 6.77
CA ASN A 244 12.93 -17.37 5.31
C ASN A 244 13.73 -16.17 4.78
N TYR A 245 14.78 -15.78 5.50
CA TYR A 245 15.84 -14.89 5.01
C TYR A 245 17.14 -15.67 4.98
N LEU A 246 17.95 -15.48 3.93
CA LEU A 246 19.30 -16.03 3.86
C LEU A 246 20.27 -15.02 4.48
N PHE A 247 20.98 -15.44 5.52
CA PHE A 247 22.03 -14.68 6.17
C PHE A 247 23.38 -15.20 5.71
N VAL A 248 24.29 -14.28 5.41
CA VAL A 248 25.67 -14.56 5.02
C VAL A 248 26.58 -13.72 5.91
N VAL A 249 27.52 -14.34 6.61
CA VAL A 249 28.33 -13.70 7.64
C VAL A 249 29.79 -14.12 7.56
N GLY A 250 30.70 -13.16 7.79
CA GLY A 250 32.12 -13.45 7.90
C GLY A 250 32.77 -13.93 6.60
N GLY A 251 33.82 -14.73 6.74
CA GLY A 251 34.68 -15.20 5.66
C GLY A 251 35.96 -14.38 5.52
N TYR A 252 36.65 -14.60 4.41
CA TYR A 252 37.91 -13.92 4.09
C TYR A 252 37.97 -13.54 2.62
N ARG A 253 38.70 -12.46 2.34
CA ARG A 253 39.00 -12.01 0.97
C ARG A 253 40.20 -12.75 0.39
N PRO A 254 40.46 -12.69 -0.93
CA PRO A 254 41.62 -13.36 -1.55
C PRO A 254 42.96 -12.88 -0.97
N SER A 255 43.01 -11.67 -0.40
CA SER A 255 44.14 -11.14 0.36
C SER A 255 44.35 -11.78 1.75
N SER A 256 43.62 -12.86 2.07
CA SER A 256 43.56 -13.47 3.42
C SER A 256 43.05 -12.53 4.51
N GLN A 257 42.42 -11.42 4.12
CA GLN A 257 41.82 -10.48 5.08
C GLN A 257 40.48 -11.03 5.57
N GLU A 258 40.42 -11.34 6.87
CA GLU A 258 39.18 -11.73 7.54
C GLU A 258 38.19 -10.57 7.64
N ILE A 259 36.91 -10.87 7.44
CA ILE A 259 35.82 -9.89 7.54
C ILE A 259 34.84 -10.25 8.65
N ALA A 260 34.20 -9.22 9.19
CA ALA A 260 33.09 -9.34 10.14
C ALA A 260 31.76 -8.92 9.50
N ALA A 261 31.73 -8.65 8.19
CA ALA A 261 30.53 -8.17 7.53
C ALA A 261 29.42 -9.23 7.57
N ALA A 262 28.19 -8.76 7.72
CA ALA A 262 27.00 -9.59 7.71
C ALA A 262 26.01 -9.01 6.69
N HIS A 263 25.41 -9.90 5.90
CA HIS A 263 24.44 -9.56 4.87
C HIS A 263 23.22 -10.46 5.02
N ARG A 264 22.06 -9.94 4.61
CA ARG A 264 20.81 -10.67 4.57
C ARG A 264 20.14 -10.48 3.24
N TYR A 265 19.80 -11.59 2.60
CA TYR A 265 18.94 -11.64 1.43
C TYR A 265 17.49 -11.90 1.84
N ASN A 266 16.58 -11.10 1.31
CA ASN A 266 15.15 -11.23 1.48
C ASN A 266 14.51 -11.74 0.18
N PRO A 267 14.09 -13.01 0.10
CA PRO A 267 13.50 -13.54 -1.13
C PRO A 267 12.15 -12.93 -1.48
N TRP A 268 11.38 -12.47 -0.48
CA TRP A 268 10.06 -11.86 -0.68
C TRP A 268 10.13 -10.54 -1.47
N LEU A 269 11.12 -9.70 -1.14
CA LEU A 269 11.35 -8.43 -1.86
C LEU A 269 12.41 -8.58 -2.94
N ASN A 270 13.09 -9.73 -2.97
CA ASN A 270 14.28 -9.96 -3.76
C ASN A 270 15.32 -8.84 -3.57
N GLU A 271 15.76 -8.64 -2.32
CA GLU A 271 16.69 -7.57 -1.93
C GLU A 271 17.78 -8.09 -1.00
N TRP A 272 19.03 -7.66 -1.24
CA TRP A 272 20.12 -7.80 -0.28
C TRP A 272 20.22 -6.56 0.62
N ARG A 273 20.56 -6.74 1.90
CA ARG A 273 20.90 -5.65 2.82
C ARG A 273 22.10 -6.01 3.68
N GLN A 274 22.97 -5.04 3.90
CA GLN A 274 24.04 -5.13 4.88
C GLN A 274 23.45 -4.98 6.29
N LEU A 275 23.94 -5.80 7.22
CA LEU A 275 23.60 -5.78 8.64
C LEU A 275 24.78 -5.22 9.45
N ALA A 276 24.59 -5.06 10.76
CA ALA A 276 25.67 -4.76 11.68
C ALA A 276 26.77 -5.84 11.61
N SER A 277 28.03 -5.40 11.62
CA SER A 277 29.18 -6.30 11.64
C SER A 277 29.15 -7.19 12.88
N MET A 278 29.67 -8.41 12.73
CA MET A 278 29.88 -9.32 13.85
C MET A 278 30.86 -8.74 14.86
N ASN A 279 30.67 -9.08 16.14
CA ASN A 279 31.57 -8.67 17.22
C ASN A 279 32.98 -9.28 17.10
N GLN A 280 33.12 -10.39 16.38
CA GLN A 280 34.38 -11.07 16.12
C GLN A 280 34.44 -11.52 14.66
N LYS A 281 35.61 -11.45 14.04
CA LYS A 281 35.86 -11.96 12.69
C LYS A 281 35.91 -13.49 12.73
N ARG A 282 35.42 -14.14 11.67
CA ARG A 282 35.37 -15.60 11.56
C ARG A 282 35.76 -16.01 10.14
N PRO A 283 36.92 -16.64 9.92
CA PRO A 283 37.39 -17.05 8.59
C PRO A 283 36.77 -18.35 8.08
N GLU A 284 36.37 -19.26 8.97
CA GLU A 284 35.75 -20.54 8.61
C GLU A 284 34.48 -20.74 9.44
N SER A 285 33.36 -20.95 8.78
CA SER A 285 32.08 -21.22 9.43
C SER A 285 31.24 -22.12 8.53
N GLU A 286 31.47 -23.43 8.61
CA GLU A 286 30.58 -24.41 7.97
C GLU A 286 29.25 -24.48 8.74
N TYR A 287 28.23 -23.79 8.25
CA TYR A 287 26.85 -23.98 8.72
C TYR A 287 25.98 -24.31 7.51
N LEU A 288 25.34 -25.47 7.53
CA LEU A 288 24.40 -25.92 6.52
C LEU A 288 22.98 -25.49 6.93
N GLY A 289 22.28 -24.69 6.13
CA GLY A 289 20.90 -24.27 6.40
C GLY A 289 19.97 -24.44 5.20
N ILE A 290 19.11 -25.45 5.15
CA ILE A 290 18.18 -25.56 4.01
C ILE A 290 17.24 -24.33 3.99
N LEU A 291 17.20 -23.58 2.86
CA LEU A 291 16.20 -22.54 2.64
C LEU A 291 14.85 -23.22 2.44
N PRO A 292 13.88 -23.05 3.35
CA PRO A 292 12.69 -23.85 3.29
C PRO A 292 11.74 -23.36 2.20
N HIS A 293 11.74 -22.09 1.75
CA HIS A 293 10.77 -21.59 0.75
C HIS A 293 11.31 -20.38 -0.06
N LEU A 294 11.06 -20.29 -1.37
CA LEU A 294 11.20 -19.07 -2.19
C LEU A 294 9.85 -18.71 -2.82
#